data_AF-A0A518D6X6-F1
#
_entry.id   AF-A0A518D6X6-F1
#
_cell.length_a   1.000
_cell.length_b   1.000
_cell.length_c   1.000
_cell.angle_alpha   90.00
_cell.angle_beta   90.00
_cell.angle_gamma   90.00
#
_symmetry.space_group_name_H-M   'P 1'
#
loop_
_entity.id
_entity.type
_entity.pdbx_description
1 polymer ?
#
loop_
_entity_poly.entity_id
_entity_poly.type
_entity_poly.pdbx_seq_one_letter_code
_entity_poly.pdbx_strand_id
1 'polypeptide(L)'
;MALTNEQIKTLLSLVCTTCDDSLDCDGCYERVAEFAEAELTGRPLCEALCAVRTHLKNCPCCADEYRALLAALEELKQAGPEASQEC
;
A
#
# COMPACT_ATOMS: atom_id res chain seq x y z
N MET A 1 -17.16 34.62 -4.28
CA MET A 1 -17.10 33.61 -3.20
C MET A 1 -15.66 33.56 -2.69
N ALA A 2 -15.46 33.68 -1.38
CA ALA A 2 -14.15 33.48 -0.76
C ALA A 2 -14.15 32.12 -0.04
N LEU A 3 -13.03 31.40 -0.10
CA LEU A 3 -12.84 30.15 0.64
C LEU A 3 -12.69 30.45 2.14
N THR A 4 -13.18 29.54 2.97
CA THR A 4 -12.96 29.63 4.42
C THR A 4 -11.52 29.22 4.78
N ASN A 5 -11.04 29.65 5.95
CA ASN A 5 -9.72 29.24 6.44
C ASN A 5 -9.57 27.72 6.56
N GLU A 6 -10.65 27.01 6.89
CA GLU A 6 -10.62 25.54 6.97
C GLU A 6 -10.48 24.90 5.57
N GLN A 7 -11.22 25.41 4.57
CA GLN A 7 -11.06 24.96 3.18
C GLN A 7 -9.64 25.22 2.66
N ILE A 8 -9.05 26.37 3.03
CA ILE A 8 -7.67 26.71 2.66
C ILE A 8 -6.68 25.75 3.33
N LYS A 9 -6.85 25.43 4.62
CA LYS A 9 -6.01 24.44 5.31
C LYS A 9 -6.11 23.05 4.67
N THR A 10 -7.30 22.60 4.31
CA THR A 10 -7.50 21.31 3.63
C THR A 10 -6.78 21.30 2.28
N LEU A 11 -6.93 22.36 1.48
CA LEU A 11 -6.23 22.46 0.19
C LEU A 11 -4.71 22.50 0.35
N LEU A 12 -4.19 23.26 1.31
CA LEU A 12 -2.76 23.29 1.62
C LEU A 12 -2.26 21.92 2.09
N SER A 13 -3.04 21.20 2.91
CA SER A 13 -2.70 19.84 3.32
C SER A 13 -2.59 18.91 2.12
N LEU A 14 -3.52 18.99 1.18
CA LEU A 14 -3.53 18.16 -0.03
C LEU A 14 -2.32 18.46 -0.93
N VAL A 15 -1.95 19.73 -1.08
CA VAL A 15 -0.76 20.14 -1.84
C VAL A 15 0.53 19.72 -1.12
N CYS A 16 0.60 19.86 0.20
CA CYS A 16 1.78 19.42 0.97
C CYS A 16 1.96 17.89 0.94
N THR A 17 0.89 17.13 0.69
CA THR A 17 0.97 15.67 0.50
C THR A 17 1.32 15.26 -0.92
N THR A 18 1.38 16.19 -1.89
CA THR A 18 1.93 15.86 -3.22
C THR A 18 3.44 15.72 -3.10
N CYS A 19 3.92 14.49 -3.09
CA CYS A 19 5.33 14.16 -3.19
C CYS A 19 5.63 13.76 -4.63
N ASP A 20 6.87 14.00 -5.09
CA ASP A 20 7.36 13.40 -6.32
C ASP A 20 7.48 11.90 -6.07
N ASP A 21 6.43 11.17 -6.44
CA ASP A 21 6.38 9.74 -6.27
C ASP A 21 7.16 9.14 -7.44
N SER A 22 8.35 8.62 -7.16
CA SER A 22 9.19 8.00 -8.20
C SER A 22 8.56 6.72 -8.77
N LEU A 23 7.45 6.26 -8.18
CA LEU A 23 6.73 5.05 -8.50
C LEU A 23 5.27 5.38 -8.83
N ASP A 24 4.78 4.90 -9.96
CA ASP A 24 3.36 4.96 -10.32
C ASP A 24 2.61 3.71 -9.82
N CYS A 25 1.30 3.65 -10.09
CA CYS A 25 0.47 2.53 -9.64
C CYS A 25 0.93 1.19 -10.24
N ASP A 26 1.31 1.18 -11.52
CA ASP A 26 1.79 -0.04 -12.18
C ASP A 26 3.11 -0.53 -11.57
N GLY A 27 4.08 0.37 -11.35
CA GLY A 27 5.33 0.05 -10.67
C GLY A 27 5.12 -0.40 -9.22
N CYS A 28 4.09 0.13 -8.53
CA CYS A 28 3.68 -0.37 -7.22
C CYS A 28 3.22 -1.83 -7.30
N TYR A 29 2.38 -2.19 -8.28
CA TYR A 29 1.86 -3.54 -8.41
C TYR A 29 2.91 -4.60 -8.74
N GLU A 30 3.96 -4.23 -9.47
CA GLU A 30 5.07 -5.16 -9.73
C GLU A 30 5.77 -5.64 -8.44
N ARG A 31 5.72 -4.85 -7.36
CA ARG A 31 6.48 -5.08 -6.13
C ARG A 31 5.61 -5.22 -4.87
N VAL A 32 4.30 -5.01 -4.96
CA VAL A 32 3.40 -5.02 -3.79
C VAL A 32 3.38 -6.37 -3.07
N ALA A 33 3.54 -7.48 -3.79
CA ALA A 33 3.64 -8.81 -3.20
C ALA A 33 4.95 -9.01 -2.41
N GLU A 34 6.09 -8.55 -2.97
CA GLU A 34 7.39 -8.56 -2.30
C GLU A 34 7.36 -7.69 -1.04
N PHE A 35 6.73 -6.52 -1.14
CA PHE A 35 6.50 -5.61 -0.02
C PHE A 35 5.66 -6.27 1.09
N ALA A 36 4.53 -6.90 0.74
CA ALA A 36 3.66 -7.60 1.69
C ALA A 36 4.41 -8.72 2.42
N GLU A 37 5.20 -9.52 1.70
CA GLU A 37 6.01 -10.57 2.32
C GLU A 37 7.05 -9.98 3.28
N ALA A 38 7.74 -8.91 2.89
CA ALA A 38 8.72 -8.25 3.75
C ALA A 38 8.10 -7.73 5.04
N GLU A 39 6.92 -7.09 4.98
CA GLU A 39 6.18 -6.61 6.15
C GLU A 39 5.72 -7.77 7.06
N LEU A 40 5.15 -8.84 6.48
CA LEU A 40 4.69 -10.01 7.24
C LEU A 40 5.82 -10.79 7.91
N THR A 41 7.01 -10.78 7.31
CA THR A 41 8.21 -11.47 7.82
C THR A 41 9.11 -10.58 8.66
N GLY A 42 8.82 -9.29 8.76
CA GLY A 42 9.66 -8.31 9.45
C GLY A 42 11.04 -8.10 8.80
N ARG A 43 11.16 -8.39 7.50
CA ARG A 43 12.41 -8.17 6.75
C ARG A 43 12.63 -6.68 6.49
N PRO A 44 13.89 -6.21 6.46
CA PRO A 44 14.19 -4.83 6.13
C PRO A 44 13.79 -4.51 4.68
N LEU A 45 13.23 -3.32 4.47
CA LEU A 45 12.85 -2.85 3.15
C LEU A 45 14.08 -2.30 2.41
N CYS A 46 14.31 -2.79 1.19
CA CYS A 46 15.25 -2.15 0.28
C CYS A 46 14.67 -0.81 -0.25
N GLU A 47 15.48 -0.06 -1.00
CA GLU A 47 15.07 1.24 -1.53
C GLU A 47 13.81 1.15 -2.40
N ALA A 48 13.72 0.13 -3.26
CA ALA A 48 12.53 -0.11 -4.10
C ALA A 48 11.27 -0.35 -3.26
N LEU A 49 11.37 -1.12 -2.17
CA LEU A 49 10.23 -1.37 -1.27
C LEU A 49 9.88 -0.14 -0.41
N CYS A 50 10.86 0.73 -0.14
CA CYS A 50 10.59 2.03 0.47
C CYS A 50 9.79 2.96 -0.45
N ALA A 51 10.00 2.88 -1.77
CA ALA A 51 9.19 3.61 -2.76
C ALA A 51 7.74 3.09 -2.78
N VAL A 52 7.54 1.77 -2.78
CA VAL A 52 6.20 1.16 -2.65
C VAL A 52 5.48 1.66 -1.39
N ARG A 53 6.15 1.66 -0.23
CA ARG A 53 5.58 2.18 1.01
C ARG A 53 5.20 3.66 0.91
N THR A 54 5.94 4.44 0.15
CA THR A 54 5.64 5.87 -0.07
C THR A 54 4.42 6.02 -0.95
N HIS A 55 4.35 5.27 -2.05
CA HIS A 55 3.18 5.25 -2.94
C HIS A 55 1.90 4.83 -2.21
N LEU A 56 1.94 3.76 -1.41
CA LEU A 56 0.78 3.31 -0.63
C LEU A 56 0.30 4.36 0.40
N LYS A 57 1.15 5.28 0.85
CA LYS A 57 0.72 6.39 1.71
C LYS A 57 0.03 7.52 0.95
N ASN A 58 0.38 7.68 -0.32
CA ASN A 58 -0.07 8.79 -1.16
C ASN A 58 -1.21 8.41 -2.11
N CYS A 59 -1.37 7.13 -2.44
CA CYS A 59 -2.37 6.60 -3.36
C CYS A 59 -3.39 5.73 -2.60
N PRO A 60 -4.60 6.24 -2.31
CA PRO A 60 -5.65 5.47 -1.63
C PRO A 60 -6.04 4.19 -2.36
N CYS A 61 -6.03 4.19 -3.70
CA CYS A 61 -6.39 3.01 -4.50
C CYS A 61 -5.41 1.86 -4.24
N CYS A 62 -4.10 2.12 -4.34
CA CYS A 62 -3.09 1.09 -4.08
C CYS A 62 -3.07 0.67 -2.61
N ALA A 63 -3.36 1.59 -1.68
CA ALA A 63 -3.51 1.26 -0.26
C ALA A 63 -4.66 0.28 0.00
N ASP A 64 -5.80 0.49 -0.66
CA ASP A 64 -6.98 -0.37 -0.54
C ASP A 64 -6.66 -1.79 -1.05
N GLU A 65 -6.01 -1.89 -2.20
CA GLU A 65 -5.60 -3.17 -2.79
C GLU A 65 -4.54 -3.89 -1.96
N TYR A 66 -3.57 -3.17 -1.40
CA TYR A 66 -2.59 -3.74 -0.49
C TYR A 66 -3.25 -4.34 0.76
N ARG A 67 -4.25 -3.66 1.34
CA ARG A 67 -5.00 -4.22 2.49
C ARG A 67 -5.78 -5.47 2.12
N ALA A 68 -6.37 -5.52 0.92
CA ALA A 68 -7.05 -6.71 0.42
C ALA A 68 -6.07 -7.89 0.26
N LEU A 69 -4.86 -7.62 -0.28
CA LEU A 69 -3.79 -8.60 -0.37
C LEU A 69 -3.38 -9.13 1.02
N LEU A 70 -3.15 -8.25 2.00
CA LEU A 70 -2.79 -8.66 3.36
C LEU A 70 -3.87 -9.54 3.99
N ALA A 71 -5.14 -9.17 3.87
CA ALA A 71 -6.25 -9.96 4.40
C ALA A 71 -6.25 -11.39 3.81
N ALA A 72 -6.09 -11.51 2.50
CA ALA A 72 -6.01 -12.82 1.84
C ALA A 72 -4.79 -13.64 2.31
N LEU A 73 -3.63 -13.02 2.48
CA LEU A 73 -2.42 -13.68 2.98
C LEU A 73 -2.57 -14.15 4.44
N GLU A 74 -3.23 -13.36 5.28
CA GLU A 74 -3.53 -13.73 6.66
C GLU A 74 -4.51 -14.92 6.73
N GLU A 75 -5.54 -14.94 5.88
CA GLU A 75 -6.46 -16.08 5.75
C GLU A 75 -5.71 -17.35 5.34
N LEU A 76 -4.83 -17.27 4.33
CA LEU A 76 -4.01 -18.40 3.88
C LEU A 76 -3.06 -18.91 4.97
N LYS A 77 -2.48 -18.00 5.78
CA LYS A 77 -1.63 -18.36 6.91
C LYS A 77 -2.40 -19.13 8.00
N GLN A 78 -3.66 -18.78 8.21
CA GLN A 78 -4.54 -19.45 9.19
C GLN A 78 -5.09 -20.78 8.65
N ALA A 79 -5.24 -20.92 7.33
CA ALA A 79 -5.80 -22.11 6.69
C ALA A 79 -4.88 -23.35 6.75
N GLY A 80 -3.57 -23.21 6.94
CA GLY A 80 -2.62 -24.34 7.02
C GLY A 80 -2.59 -25.24 5.75
N PRO A 81 -1.63 -26.17 5.60
CA PRO A 81 -1.48 -26.97 4.39
C PRO A 81 -2.48 -28.14 4.26
N GLU A 82 -3.69 -28.05 4.84
CA GLU A 82 -4.71 -29.12 4.77
C GLU A 82 -5.70 -28.95 3.60
N ALA A 83 -5.21 -28.56 2.43
CA ALA A 83 -5.95 -28.67 1.16
C ALA A 83 -5.23 -29.61 0.19
N SER A 84 -4.78 -30.77 0.70
CA SER A 84 -4.61 -31.97 -0.11
C SER A 84 -5.80 -32.88 0.16
N GLN A 85 -6.93 -32.66 -0.51
CA GLN A 85 -7.88 -33.69 -0.97
C GLN A 85 -9.22 -33.05 -1.36
N GLU A 86 -9.40 -32.86 -2.65
CA GLU A 86 -10.69 -33.15 -3.29
C GLU A 86 -10.41 -34.18 -4.40
N CYS A 87 -11.27 -35.20 -4.46
CA CYS A 87 -11.08 -36.54 -5.06
C CYS A 87 -10.60 -36.61 -6.51
#